data_AF-A0A5T0RYG4-F1
#
_entry.id   AF-A0A5T0RYG4-F1
#
_cell.length_a   1.000
_cell.length_b   1.000
_cell.length_c   1.000
_cell.angle_alpha   90.00
_cell.angle_beta   90.00
_cell.angle_gamma   90.00
#
_symmetry.space_group_name_H-M   'P 1'
#
loop_
_entity.id
_entity.type
_entity.pdbx_description
1 polymer ?
#
loop_
_entity_poly.entity_id
_entity_poly.type
_entity_poly.pdbx_seq_one_letter_code
_entity_poly.pdbx_strand_id
1 'polypeptide(L)'
;KSKKDFIENCLKNTVVCFSKRQEFNQINNLEIAKYILENFKSLKQNIKQEYEVSEFITHEFNIGNKVVFKNKENFKEMNFEWLYHKTFCFDSNLEKEFLNFIEVKKDEINKVFSKWFVIRNEGFEEFKIYDNRKDEVTYAMGFEPDFIFFGKKNKDDDNFLSIQCFIETKGEHLAIAKDAWKEEFLETLKGKIITTKDDKKLTLQSLPFFINKNFNINDKFLSSFDEFVSFQDER
;
A
#
# COMPACT_ATOMS: atom_id res chain seq x y z
N LYS A 1 14.55 17.26 13.97
CA LYS A 1 15.44 18.32 13.41
C LYS A 1 15.21 19.60 14.18
N SER A 2 16.27 20.26 14.66
CA SER A 2 16.13 21.51 15.41
C SER A 2 15.84 22.69 14.47
N LYS A 3 15.31 23.80 15.02
CA LYS A 3 15.12 25.06 14.26
C LYS A 3 16.44 25.56 13.66
N LYS A 4 17.55 25.33 14.37
CA LYS A 4 18.90 25.67 13.92
C LYS A 4 19.32 24.83 12.71
N ASP A 5 19.12 23.51 12.76
CA ASP A 5 19.44 22.62 11.63
C ASP A 5 18.67 23.00 10.37
N PHE A 6 17.41 23.42 10.50
CA PHE A 6 16.60 23.85 9.37
C PHE A 6 17.16 25.12 8.72
N ILE A 7 17.55 26.12 9.53
CA ILE A 7 18.12 27.36 9.01
C ILE A 7 19.48 27.09 8.33
N GLU A 8 20.37 26.34 8.98
CA GLU A 8 21.72 26.09 8.49
C GLU A 8 21.77 25.18 7.26
N ASN A 9 20.90 24.17 7.18
CA ASN A 9 20.94 23.21 6.08
C ASN A 9 19.96 23.54 4.95
N CYS A 10 18.87 24.27 5.22
CA CYS A 10 17.83 24.52 4.22
C CYS A 10 17.73 25.98 3.77
N LEU A 11 18.11 26.96 4.60
CA LEU A 11 17.97 28.39 4.25
C LEU A 11 19.31 29.09 3.97
N LYS A 12 20.44 28.48 4.34
CA LYS A 12 21.78 29.05 4.15
C LYS A 12 22.10 29.38 2.69
N ASN A 13 21.57 28.60 1.75
CA ASN A 13 21.79 28.80 0.31
C ASN A 13 20.73 29.70 -0.34
N THR A 14 19.71 30.12 0.40
CA THR A 14 18.73 31.09 -0.08
C THR A 14 19.36 32.48 -0.03
N VAL A 15 19.61 33.08 -1.19
CA VAL A 15 20.13 34.45 -1.27
C VAL A 15 19.01 35.40 -0.89
N VAL A 16 19.06 35.96 0.32
CA VAL A 16 18.07 36.95 0.77
C VAL A 16 18.72 38.32 0.86
N CYS A 17 18.32 39.23 -0.02
CA CYS A 17 18.78 40.62 -0.01
C CYS A 17 17.68 41.51 0.58
N PHE A 18 17.78 41.79 1.89
CA PHE A 18 16.88 42.75 2.53
C PHE A 18 17.38 44.18 2.32
N SER A 19 16.47 45.07 1.92
CA SER A 19 16.75 46.51 1.93
C SER A 19 16.90 47.01 3.36
N LYS A 20 17.79 47.97 3.60
CA LYS A 20 17.90 48.69 4.89
C LYS A 20 16.63 49.47 5.26
N ARG A 21 15.72 49.67 4.30
CA ARG A 21 14.42 50.33 4.47
C ARG A 21 13.25 49.34 4.56
N GLN A 22 13.53 48.04 4.65
CA GLN A 22 12.48 47.02 4.71
C GLN A 22 11.70 47.15 6.02
N GLU A 23 10.38 47.27 5.91
CA GLU A 23 9.48 47.24 7.06
C GLU A 23 8.92 45.82 7.26
N PHE A 24 8.87 45.37 8.50
CA PHE A 24 8.36 44.05 8.89
C PHE A 24 6.91 44.15 9.38
N ASN A 25 6.00 44.42 8.45
CA ASN A 25 4.56 44.36 8.68
C ASN A 25 3.99 43.00 8.22
N GLN A 26 2.72 42.73 8.55
CA GLN A 26 2.09 41.43 8.26
C GLN A 26 2.13 41.05 6.77
N ILE A 27 1.91 42.01 5.87
CA ILE A 27 1.90 41.78 4.42
C ILE A 27 3.31 41.42 3.93
N ASN A 28 4.31 42.21 4.32
CA ASN A 28 5.70 41.95 3.96
C ASN A 28 6.21 40.62 4.52
N ASN A 29 5.80 40.27 5.75
CA ASN A 29 6.15 38.98 6.37
C ASN A 29 5.56 37.79 5.59
N LEU A 30 4.34 37.92 5.04
CA LEU A 30 3.73 36.88 4.21
C LEU A 30 4.45 36.72 2.87
N GLU A 31 4.89 37.81 2.24
CA GLU A 31 5.67 37.75 1.00
C GLU A 31 7.05 37.15 1.22
N ILE A 32 7.72 37.47 2.34
CA ILE A 32 8.97 36.81 2.75
C ILE A 32 8.72 35.30 2.97
N ALA A 33 7.62 34.92 3.63
CA ALA A 33 7.27 33.53 3.84
C ALA A 33 7.02 32.78 2.52
N LYS A 34 6.30 33.39 1.57
CA LYS A 34 6.10 32.83 0.22
C LYS A 34 7.44 32.61 -0.49
N TYR A 35 8.29 33.63 -0.51
CA TYR A 35 9.62 33.54 -1.14
C TYR A 35 10.48 32.42 -0.53
N ILE A 36 10.48 32.30 0.81
CA ILE A 36 11.17 31.21 1.50
C ILE A 36 10.59 29.85 1.10
N LEU A 37 9.26 29.71 1.04
CA LEU A 37 8.59 28.46 0.67
C LEU A 37 8.84 28.06 -0.79
N GLU A 38 8.86 29.00 -1.73
CA GLU A 38 9.16 28.76 -3.14
C GLU A 38 10.61 28.33 -3.34
N ASN A 39 11.56 29.02 -2.68
CA ASN A 39 12.97 28.62 -2.71
C ASN A 39 13.20 27.29 -2.00
N PHE A 40 12.51 27.04 -0.88
CA PHE A 40 12.57 25.76 -0.18
C PHE A 40 12.00 24.63 -1.06
N LYS A 41 10.95 24.88 -1.84
CA LYS A 41 10.41 23.90 -2.81
C LYS A 41 11.46 23.54 -3.87
N SER A 42 12.18 24.52 -4.40
CA SER A 42 13.29 24.30 -5.34
C SER A 42 14.48 23.59 -4.69
N LEU A 43 14.86 23.99 -3.47
CA LEU A 43 15.92 23.33 -2.70
C LEU A 43 15.55 21.90 -2.32
N LYS A 44 14.29 21.62 -1.96
CA LYS A 44 13.81 20.26 -1.70
C LYS A 44 13.85 19.37 -2.96
N GLN A 45 13.63 19.95 -4.15
CA GLN A 45 13.80 19.21 -5.41
C GLN A 45 15.28 18.90 -5.71
N ASN A 46 16.20 19.79 -5.33
CA ASN A 46 17.65 19.61 -5.49
C ASN A 46 18.29 18.76 -4.40
N ILE A 47 17.72 18.75 -3.19
CA ILE A 47 17.96 17.75 -2.16
C ILE A 47 17.20 16.49 -2.59
N LYS A 48 17.60 15.91 -3.72
CA LYS A 48 17.45 14.47 -3.95
C LYS A 48 18.24 13.80 -2.85
N GLN A 49 17.62 13.60 -1.69
CA GLN A 49 18.08 12.54 -0.81
C GLN A 49 18.06 11.28 -1.67
N GLU A 50 19.22 10.67 -1.84
CA GLU A 50 19.38 9.33 -2.40
C GLU A 50 18.68 8.38 -1.42
N TYR A 51 17.36 8.31 -1.50
CA TYR A 51 16.61 7.32 -0.76
C TYR A 51 16.82 6.00 -1.47
N GLU A 52 17.42 5.06 -0.75
CA GLU A 52 17.44 3.67 -1.17
C GLU A 52 16.22 2.97 -0.55
N VAL A 53 15.41 2.34 -1.39
CA VAL A 53 14.33 1.47 -0.93
C VAL A 53 15.00 0.19 -0.45
N SER A 54 14.82 -0.13 0.83
CA SER A 54 15.33 -1.38 1.38
C SER A 54 14.63 -2.58 0.74
N GLU A 55 15.26 -3.75 0.84
CA GLU A 55 14.54 -5.00 0.63
C GLU A 55 13.34 -5.14 1.58
N PHE A 56 12.40 -6.01 1.21
CA PHE A 56 11.25 -6.30 2.06
C PHE A 56 11.69 -6.96 3.37
N ILE A 57 11.27 -6.38 4.48
CA ILE A 57 11.51 -6.89 5.82
C ILE A 57 10.17 -7.13 6.53
N THR A 58 10.20 -8.02 7.52
CA THR A 58 9.02 -8.34 8.32
C THR A 58 8.94 -7.45 9.55
N HIS A 59 7.73 -6.99 9.85
CA HIS A 59 7.43 -6.24 11.06
C HIS A 59 6.32 -6.95 11.82
N GLU A 60 6.39 -6.89 13.16
CA GLU A 60 5.25 -7.27 13.98
C GLU A 60 4.12 -6.29 13.74
N PHE A 61 3.00 -6.82 13.27
CA PHE A 61 1.82 -6.03 13.02
C PHE A 61 0.82 -6.25 14.15
N ASN A 62 0.63 -5.21 14.97
CA ASN A 62 -0.41 -5.19 15.98
C ASN A 62 -1.56 -4.32 15.47
N ILE A 63 -2.64 -4.98 15.07
CA ILE A 63 -3.74 -4.31 14.38
C ILE A 63 -4.61 -3.46 15.33
N GLY A 64 -4.46 -3.63 16.65
CA GLY A 64 -5.08 -2.79 17.68
C GLY A 64 -6.61 -2.58 17.54
N ASN A 65 -7.17 -1.75 18.41
CA ASN A 65 -8.53 -1.20 18.22
C ASN A 65 -8.41 0.15 17.50
N LYS A 66 -7.92 0.15 16.25
CA LYS A 66 -7.88 1.39 15.45
C LYS A 66 -9.30 1.69 14.98
N VAL A 67 -9.91 2.73 15.54
CA VAL A 67 -11.18 3.27 15.04
C VAL A 67 -10.87 3.98 13.72
N VAL A 68 -11.53 3.56 12.64
CA VAL A 68 -11.42 4.19 11.33
C VAL A 68 -12.06 5.58 11.41
N PHE A 69 -11.26 6.59 11.78
CA PHE A 69 -11.70 7.98 11.80
C PHE A 69 -11.56 8.59 10.41
N LYS A 70 -12.59 8.41 9.58
CA LYS A 70 -12.84 9.32 8.45
C LYS A 70 -14.21 9.95 8.67
N ASN A 71 -14.26 11.27 8.63
CA ASN A 71 -15.49 12.08 8.60
C ASN A 71 -16.24 11.81 7.28
N LYS A 72 -16.76 10.61 7.09
CA LYS A 72 -17.65 10.23 5.99
C LYS A 72 -18.92 9.69 6.64
N GLU A 73 -20.05 10.33 6.37
CA GLU A 73 -21.39 9.89 6.83
C GLU A 73 -21.84 8.55 6.21
N ASN A 74 -20.98 7.88 5.43
CA ASN A 74 -21.30 6.73 4.57
C ASN A 74 -20.58 5.44 4.98
N PHE A 75 -20.35 5.21 6.27
CA PHE A 75 -19.85 3.91 6.72
C PHE A 75 -20.83 2.80 6.33
N LYS A 76 -20.30 1.72 5.76
CA LYS A 76 -21.06 0.50 5.51
C LYS A 76 -20.49 -0.62 6.37
N GLU A 77 -21.39 -1.44 6.88
CA GLU A 77 -21.03 -2.66 7.59
C GLU A 77 -21.20 -3.85 6.64
N MET A 78 -20.13 -4.63 6.46
CA MET A 78 -20.13 -5.89 5.72
C MET A 78 -19.97 -7.05 6.70
N ASN A 79 -20.93 -7.96 6.71
CA ASN A 79 -21.00 -9.06 7.66
C ASN A 79 -20.40 -10.36 7.11
N PHE A 80 -19.18 -10.29 6.57
CA PHE A 80 -18.42 -11.48 6.20
C PHE A 80 -17.60 -11.98 7.39
N GLU A 81 -17.58 -13.29 7.62
CA GLU A 81 -16.87 -13.90 8.76
C GLU A 81 -15.35 -13.72 8.68
N TRP A 82 -14.81 -13.85 7.46
CA TRP A 82 -13.39 -13.75 7.14
C TRP A 82 -12.87 -12.32 7.00
N LEU A 83 -13.74 -11.31 7.08
CA LEU A 83 -13.35 -9.91 6.93
C LEU A 83 -13.01 -9.32 8.29
N TYR A 84 -11.75 -8.90 8.47
CA TYR A 84 -11.24 -8.49 9.77
C TYR A 84 -11.91 -7.20 10.30
N HIS A 85 -11.89 -6.14 9.49
CA HIS A 85 -12.60 -4.90 9.78
C HIS A 85 -13.90 -4.86 8.98
N LYS A 86 -15.04 -4.97 9.66
CA LYS A 86 -16.36 -5.04 9.03
C LYS A 86 -16.95 -3.68 8.67
N THR A 87 -16.48 -2.63 9.32
CA THR A 87 -16.98 -1.26 9.13
C THR A 87 -15.92 -0.42 8.42
N PHE A 88 -16.24 0.04 7.22
CA PHE A 88 -15.35 0.87 6.41
C PHE A 88 -16.14 1.66 5.36
N CYS A 89 -15.46 2.59 4.68
CA CYS A 89 -16.07 3.41 3.64
C CYS A 89 -15.58 2.90 2.29
N PHE A 90 -16.49 2.35 1.49
CA PHE A 90 -16.16 2.02 0.10
C PHE A 90 -15.76 3.28 -0.65
N ASP A 91 -14.61 3.22 -1.30
CA ASP A 91 -14.18 4.23 -2.26
C ASP A 91 -14.74 3.91 -3.66
N SER A 92 -15.17 2.67 -3.92
CA SER A 92 -15.85 2.29 -5.16
C SER A 92 -16.84 1.11 -5.02
N ASN A 93 -17.75 0.96 -6.00
CA ASN A 93 -18.57 -0.25 -6.10
C ASN A 93 -17.73 -1.52 -6.39
N LEU A 94 -16.53 -1.34 -6.94
CA LEU A 94 -15.66 -2.44 -7.35
C LEU A 94 -15.08 -3.20 -6.16
N GLU A 95 -14.69 -2.49 -5.11
CA GLU A 95 -14.31 -3.08 -3.82
C GLU A 95 -15.41 -3.99 -3.26
N LYS A 96 -16.68 -3.58 -3.41
CA LYS A 96 -17.83 -4.40 -3.00
C LYS A 96 -17.96 -5.65 -3.88
N GLU A 97 -17.75 -5.53 -5.19
CA GLU A 97 -17.75 -6.68 -6.09
C GLU A 97 -16.63 -7.67 -5.73
N PHE A 98 -15.44 -7.19 -5.41
CA PHE A 98 -14.34 -8.02 -4.95
C PHE A 98 -14.68 -8.79 -3.67
N LEU A 99 -15.25 -8.13 -2.65
CA LEU A 99 -15.63 -8.82 -1.41
C LEU A 99 -16.70 -9.90 -1.66
N ASN A 100 -17.69 -9.63 -2.52
CA ASN A 100 -18.67 -10.64 -2.90
C ASN A 100 -18.04 -11.80 -3.67
N PHE A 101 -17.05 -11.53 -4.52
CA PHE A 101 -16.28 -12.57 -5.21
C PHE A 101 -15.58 -13.50 -4.21
N ILE A 102 -14.91 -12.94 -3.20
CA ILE A 102 -14.27 -13.73 -2.13
C ILE A 102 -15.30 -14.54 -1.34
N GLU A 103 -16.46 -13.95 -1.02
CA GLU A 103 -17.53 -14.69 -0.34
C GLU A 103 -18.01 -15.90 -1.15
N VAL A 104 -18.19 -15.75 -2.46
CA VAL A 104 -18.56 -16.86 -3.35
C VAL A 104 -17.46 -17.93 -3.41
N LYS A 105 -16.19 -17.52 -3.36
CA LYS A 105 -15.01 -18.39 -3.47
C LYS A 105 -14.51 -18.95 -2.13
N LYS A 106 -15.13 -18.59 -1.01
CA LYS A 106 -14.65 -18.95 0.34
C LYS A 106 -14.45 -20.45 0.53
N ASP A 107 -15.30 -21.29 -0.06
CA ASP A 107 -15.20 -22.74 0.06
C ASP A 107 -14.00 -23.31 -0.71
N GLU A 108 -13.58 -22.66 -1.79
CA GLU A 108 -12.35 -23.00 -2.51
C GLU A 108 -11.12 -22.59 -1.69
N ILE A 109 -11.14 -21.40 -1.09
CA ILE A 109 -10.09 -20.91 -0.20
C ILE A 109 -9.95 -21.86 1.02
N ASN A 110 -11.06 -22.28 1.62
CA ASN A 110 -11.08 -23.20 2.77
C ASN A 110 -10.45 -24.57 2.47
N LYS A 111 -10.39 -25.01 1.20
CA LYS A 111 -9.71 -26.26 0.82
C LYS A 111 -8.19 -26.15 0.92
N VAL A 112 -7.64 -24.94 0.80
CA VAL A 112 -6.18 -24.68 0.83
C VAL A 112 -5.73 -24.16 2.18
N PHE A 113 -6.52 -23.26 2.77
CA PHE A 113 -6.15 -22.52 3.97
C PHE A 113 -6.99 -22.96 5.18
N SER A 114 -6.32 -23.41 6.24
CA SER A 114 -6.96 -23.82 7.50
C SER A 114 -7.49 -22.63 8.29
N LYS A 115 -6.83 -21.48 8.16
CA LYS A 115 -7.21 -20.19 8.73
C LYS A 115 -6.84 -19.13 7.73
N TRP A 116 -7.75 -18.18 7.50
CA TRP A 116 -7.46 -17.02 6.68
C TRP A 116 -8.40 -15.87 7.04
N PHE A 117 -7.99 -14.66 6.69
CA PHE A 117 -8.83 -13.48 6.74
C PHE A 117 -8.32 -12.45 5.73
N VAL A 118 -9.17 -11.47 5.45
CA VAL A 118 -8.83 -10.33 4.60
C VAL A 118 -8.95 -9.04 5.42
N ILE A 119 -8.01 -8.13 5.21
CA ILE A 119 -8.08 -6.75 5.69
C ILE A 119 -8.29 -5.84 4.48
N ARG A 120 -9.32 -4.99 4.53
CA ARG A 120 -9.38 -3.81 3.65
C ARG A 120 -8.41 -2.77 4.19
N ASN A 121 -7.46 -2.36 3.37
CA ASN A 121 -6.46 -1.39 3.74
C ASN A 121 -7.05 0.03 3.74
N GLU A 122 -7.31 0.60 4.91
CA GLU A 122 -7.82 1.98 5.08
C GLU A 122 -6.70 3.03 5.17
N GLY A 123 -5.60 2.80 4.46
CA GLY A 123 -4.39 3.63 4.56
C GLY A 123 -3.53 3.28 5.76
N PHE A 124 -3.44 1.99 6.09
CA PHE A 124 -2.46 1.48 7.04
C PHE A 124 -1.07 1.66 6.41
N GLU A 125 -0.26 2.54 7.01
CA GLU A 125 1.12 2.77 6.56
C GLU A 125 1.93 1.48 6.61
N GLU A 126 1.58 0.55 7.49
CA GLU A 126 2.17 -0.78 7.65
C GLU A 126 1.99 -1.68 6.41
N PHE A 127 0.98 -1.41 5.58
CA PHE A 127 0.71 -2.14 4.33
C PHE A 127 1.16 -1.41 3.08
N LYS A 128 1.78 -0.24 3.23
CA LYS A 128 2.32 0.50 2.10
C LYS A 128 3.58 -0.20 1.59
N ILE A 129 3.59 -0.46 0.28
CA ILE A 129 4.73 -1.06 -0.41
C ILE A 129 5.36 -0.06 -1.36
N TYR A 130 6.69 -0.10 -1.45
CA TYR A 130 7.49 0.79 -2.28
C TYR A 130 8.21 0.00 -3.35
N ASP A 131 8.15 0.48 -4.59
CA ASP A 131 8.85 -0.15 -5.69
C ASP A 131 10.36 -0.14 -5.45
N ASN A 132 10.93 -1.34 -5.29
CA ASN A 132 12.35 -1.53 -5.02
C ASN A 132 13.15 -1.91 -6.28
N ARG A 133 12.55 -1.84 -7.48
CA ARG A 133 13.24 -2.09 -8.75
C ARG A 133 14.09 -0.87 -9.14
N LYS A 134 15.39 -0.92 -8.82
CA LYS A 134 16.32 0.22 -8.93
C LYS A 134 16.39 0.88 -10.32
N ASP A 135 16.23 0.08 -11.38
CA ASP A 135 16.34 0.55 -12.77
C ASP A 135 15.02 1.10 -13.33
N GLU A 136 13.92 0.97 -12.59
CA GLU A 136 12.60 1.43 -13.03
C GLU A 136 12.39 2.91 -12.73
N VAL A 137 11.68 3.61 -13.62
CA VAL A 137 11.28 5.02 -13.42
C VAL A 137 10.38 5.21 -12.19
N THR A 138 9.76 4.12 -11.74
CA THR A 138 8.88 4.06 -10.58
C THR A 138 9.59 3.71 -9.29
N TYR A 139 10.92 3.56 -9.29
CA TYR A 139 11.70 3.30 -8.08
C TYR A 139 11.37 4.29 -6.96
N ALA A 140 11.18 3.77 -5.73
CA ALA A 140 10.74 4.50 -4.54
C ALA A 140 9.31 5.08 -4.60
N MET A 141 8.55 4.83 -5.66
CA MET A 141 7.11 5.12 -5.65
C MET A 141 6.41 4.11 -4.73
N GLY A 142 5.66 4.64 -3.76
CA GLY A 142 4.87 3.85 -2.83
C GLY A 142 3.39 3.82 -3.21
N PHE A 143 2.75 2.68 -2.96
CA PHE A 143 1.29 2.60 -2.99
C PHE A 143 0.75 1.67 -1.91
N GLU A 144 -0.54 1.80 -1.63
CA GLU A 144 -1.26 1.09 -0.59
C GLU A 144 -2.27 0.16 -1.28
N PRO A 145 -2.02 -1.16 -1.35
CA PRO A 145 -2.95 -2.09 -1.97
C PRO A 145 -4.30 -2.09 -1.23
N ASP A 146 -5.41 -2.15 -1.96
CA ASP A 146 -6.76 -2.07 -1.38
C ASP A 146 -7.06 -3.17 -0.34
N PHE A 147 -6.57 -4.39 -0.57
CA PHE A 147 -6.83 -5.55 0.30
C PHE A 147 -5.57 -6.37 0.54
N ILE A 148 -5.44 -6.84 1.78
CA ILE A 148 -4.40 -7.79 2.19
C ILE A 148 -5.05 -9.07 2.69
N PHE A 149 -4.73 -10.19 2.06
CA PHE A 149 -5.13 -11.51 2.51
C PHE A 149 -4.02 -12.14 3.35
N PHE A 150 -4.39 -12.73 4.48
CA PHE A 150 -3.50 -13.55 5.30
C PHE A 150 -4.04 -14.96 5.40
N GLY A 151 -3.18 -15.96 5.24
CA GLY A 151 -3.57 -17.36 5.27
C GLY A 151 -2.54 -18.28 5.91
N LYS A 152 -3.03 -19.36 6.50
CA LYS A 152 -2.26 -20.52 6.96
C LYS A 152 -2.64 -21.72 6.09
N LYS A 153 -1.68 -22.38 5.44
CA LYS A 153 -1.97 -23.57 4.64
C LYS A 153 -2.40 -24.74 5.54
N ASN A 154 -3.18 -25.66 4.99
CA ASN A 154 -3.68 -26.84 5.72
C ASN A 154 -2.56 -27.80 6.20
N LYS A 155 -1.35 -27.72 5.63
CA LYS A 155 -0.21 -28.58 5.97
C LYS A 155 0.75 -27.98 7.01
N ASP A 156 0.51 -26.75 7.45
CA ASP A 156 1.38 -26.07 8.42
C ASP A 156 1.02 -26.48 9.85
N ASP A 157 1.98 -27.02 10.61
CA ASP A 157 1.75 -27.52 11.97
C ASP A 157 1.65 -26.41 13.04
N ASP A 158 2.10 -25.19 12.73
CA ASP A 158 2.07 -24.08 13.67
C ASP A 158 0.90 -23.12 13.42
N ASN A 159 0.57 -22.24 14.37
CA ASN A 159 -0.51 -21.24 14.18
C ASN A 159 -0.06 -20.03 13.35
N PHE A 160 1.01 -20.13 12.56
CA PHE A 160 1.53 -19.02 11.78
C PHE A 160 0.76 -18.84 10.48
N LEU A 161 0.49 -17.59 10.12
CA LEU A 161 -0.08 -17.23 8.82
C LEU A 161 1.09 -17.09 7.85
N SER A 162 1.41 -18.20 7.18
CA SER A 162 2.57 -18.34 6.29
C SER A 162 2.43 -17.61 4.96
N ILE A 163 1.25 -17.04 4.66
CA ILE A 163 0.95 -16.39 3.38
C ILE A 163 0.42 -14.98 3.62
N GLN A 164 0.99 -14.02 2.90
CA GLN A 164 0.46 -12.66 2.76
C GLN A 164 0.28 -12.35 1.27
N CYS A 165 -0.96 -12.05 0.85
CA CYS A 165 -1.27 -11.74 -0.54
C CYS A 165 -1.79 -10.30 -0.69
N PHE A 166 -1.17 -9.54 -1.59
CA PHE A 166 -1.55 -8.17 -1.92
C PHE A 166 -2.54 -8.14 -3.08
N ILE A 167 -3.64 -7.40 -2.92
CA ILE A 167 -4.74 -7.36 -3.90
C ILE A 167 -5.17 -5.91 -4.08
N GLU A 168 -5.28 -5.48 -5.34
CA GLU A 168 -5.71 -4.14 -5.74
C GLU A 168 -6.95 -4.26 -6.64
N THR A 169 -7.94 -3.40 -6.41
CA THR A 169 -9.10 -3.27 -7.29
C THR A 169 -8.91 -2.07 -8.21
N LYS A 170 -9.27 -2.22 -9.49
CA LYS A 170 -9.05 -1.16 -10.46
C LYS A 170 -10.13 -1.06 -11.53
N GLY A 171 -10.74 0.12 -11.68
CA GLY A 171 -11.64 0.37 -12.81
C GLY A 171 -10.92 0.22 -14.15
N GLU A 172 -11.61 -0.36 -15.13
CA GLU A 172 -11.08 -0.72 -16.46
C GLU A 172 -10.29 0.40 -17.14
N HIS A 173 -10.82 1.64 -17.13
CA HIS A 173 -10.16 2.80 -17.74
C HIS A 173 -8.86 3.23 -17.03
N LEU A 174 -8.66 2.86 -15.76
CA LEU A 174 -7.49 3.24 -14.97
C LEU A 174 -6.38 2.20 -14.98
N ALA A 175 -6.70 0.94 -15.32
CA ALA A 175 -5.75 -0.16 -15.39
C ALA A 175 -4.71 0.03 -16.52
N ILE A 176 -5.08 0.71 -17.62
CA ILE A 176 -4.31 0.69 -18.88
C ILE A 176 -3.19 1.74 -18.95
N ALA A 177 -3.20 2.80 -18.12
CA ALA A 177 -2.29 3.94 -18.32
C ALA A 177 -1.36 4.23 -17.15
N LYS A 178 -1.89 4.68 -16.01
CA LYS A 178 -1.09 5.28 -14.92
C LYS A 178 -0.59 4.25 -13.90
N ASP A 179 -1.32 3.16 -13.74
CA ASP A 179 -1.12 2.20 -12.64
C ASP A 179 -0.54 0.86 -13.10
N ALA A 180 -0.21 0.70 -14.40
CA ALA A 180 0.37 -0.54 -14.94
C ALA A 180 1.64 -0.97 -14.19
N TRP A 181 2.49 -0.01 -13.80
CA TRP A 181 3.71 -0.27 -13.03
C TRP A 181 3.43 -0.96 -11.68
N LYS A 182 2.26 -0.74 -11.07
CA LYS A 182 1.90 -1.40 -9.80
C LYS A 182 1.58 -2.86 -10.01
N GLU A 183 0.91 -3.22 -11.10
CA GLU A 183 0.64 -4.62 -11.42
C GLU A 183 1.94 -5.37 -11.74
N GLU A 184 2.84 -4.74 -12.51
CA GLU A 184 4.19 -5.28 -12.77
C GLU A 184 5.00 -5.43 -11.46
N PHE A 185 4.93 -4.43 -10.58
CA PHE A 185 5.62 -4.49 -9.29
C PHE A 185 5.03 -5.58 -8.38
N LEU A 186 3.70 -5.70 -8.32
CA LEU A 186 3.01 -6.75 -7.58
C LEU A 186 3.47 -8.12 -8.05
N GLU A 187 3.56 -8.36 -9.36
CA GLU A 187 4.03 -9.63 -9.92
C GLU A 187 5.44 -10.00 -9.41
N THR A 188 6.32 -9.02 -9.17
CA THR A 188 7.64 -9.30 -8.58
C THR A 188 7.58 -9.80 -7.13
N LEU A 189 6.45 -9.67 -6.44
CA LEU A 189 6.23 -10.16 -5.08
C LEU A 189 5.73 -11.61 -5.06
N LYS A 190 5.13 -12.08 -6.15
CA LYS A 190 4.55 -13.41 -6.25
C LYS A 190 5.61 -14.49 -5.97
N GLY A 191 5.39 -15.26 -4.90
CA GLY A 191 6.27 -16.35 -4.48
C GLY A 191 7.55 -15.94 -3.74
N LYS A 192 7.78 -14.64 -3.46
CA LYS A 192 8.93 -14.22 -2.65
C LYS A 192 8.80 -14.75 -1.22
N ILE A 193 9.86 -15.36 -0.70
CA ILE A 193 9.88 -15.88 0.67
C ILE A 193 10.74 -14.96 1.53
N ILE A 194 10.16 -14.45 2.62
CA ILE A 194 10.83 -13.60 3.61
C ILE A 194 10.89 -14.35 4.93
N THR A 195 12.02 -14.24 5.62
CA THR A 195 12.18 -14.82 6.96
C THR A 195 11.71 -13.82 8.00
N THR A 196 10.85 -14.27 8.90
CA THR A 196 10.40 -13.49 10.05
C THR A 196 11.49 -13.42 11.13
N LYS A 197 11.32 -12.54 12.12
CA LYS A 197 12.21 -12.49 13.29
C LYS A 197 12.27 -13.81 14.07
N ASP A 198 11.20 -14.62 14.01
CA ASP A 198 11.10 -15.92 14.68
C ASP A 198 11.50 -17.09 13.76
N ASP A 199 12.32 -16.81 12.74
CA ASP A 199 12.81 -17.78 11.73
C ASP A 199 11.73 -18.49 10.89
N LYS A 200 10.47 -18.07 11.01
CA LYS A 200 9.37 -18.58 10.17
C LYS A 200 9.43 -18.01 8.76
N LYS A 201 8.97 -18.77 7.78
CA LYS A 201 8.93 -18.37 6.37
C LYS A 201 7.56 -17.79 6.03
N LEU A 202 7.55 -16.51 5.66
CA LEU A 202 6.39 -15.82 5.11
C LEU A 202 6.53 -15.77 3.59
N THR A 203 5.58 -16.36 2.88
CA THR A 203 5.52 -16.31 1.43
C THR A 203 4.61 -15.16 1.01
N LEU A 204 5.19 -14.20 0.29
CA LEU A 204 4.46 -13.13 -0.36
C LEU A 204 3.79 -13.67 -1.63
N GLN A 205 2.58 -13.18 -1.85
CA GLN A 205 1.79 -13.43 -3.03
C GLN A 205 1.18 -12.11 -3.50
N SER A 206 0.71 -12.11 -4.73
CA SER A 206 -0.02 -10.99 -5.30
C SER A 206 -0.98 -11.51 -6.34
N LEU A 207 -2.07 -10.80 -6.53
CA LEU A 207 -2.96 -11.02 -7.66
C LEU A 207 -2.86 -9.83 -8.62
N PRO A 208 -3.12 -10.06 -9.92
CA PRO A 208 -3.41 -8.98 -10.87
C PRO A 208 -4.52 -8.07 -10.36
N PHE A 209 -4.77 -6.95 -11.04
CA PHE A 209 -5.88 -6.09 -10.67
C PHE A 209 -7.22 -6.80 -10.82
N PHE A 210 -8.06 -6.66 -9.79
CA PHE A 210 -9.46 -7.03 -9.91
C PHE A 210 -10.23 -5.88 -10.58
N ILE A 211 -10.68 -6.09 -11.81
CA ILE A 211 -11.28 -5.05 -12.65
C ILE A 211 -12.80 -5.01 -12.57
N ASN A 212 -13.48 -6.16 -12.65
CA ASN A 212 -14.93 -6.30 -12.48
C ASN A 212 -15.37 -7.77 -12.37
N LYS A 213 -16.63 -8.04 -12.06
CA LYS A 213 -17.14 -9.44 -12.04
C LYS A 213 -17.20 -10.16 -13.40
N ASN A 214 -16.94 -9.51 -14.54
CA ASN A 214 -17.06 -10.12 -15.86
C ASN A 214 -15.81 -10.96 -16.18
N PHE A 215 -16.02 -12.27 -16.30
CA PHE A 215 -14.98 -13.26 -16.59
C PHE A 215 -14.05 -12.89 -17.74
N ASN A 216 -14.57 -12.34 -18.84
CA ASN A 216 -13.75 -12.01 -20.01
C ASN A 216 -12.78 -10.85 -19.75
N ILE A 217 -13.14 -9.93 -18.86
CA ILE A 217 -12.34 -8.75 -18.53
C ILE A 217 -11.34 -9.10 -17.41
N ASN A 218 -11.72 -10.01 -16.52
CA ASN A 218 -10.96 -10.38 -15.33
C ASN A 218 -10.21 -11.72 -15.45
N ASP A 219 -10.05 -12.25 -16.67
CA ASP A 219 -9.46 -13.56 -16.94
C ASP A 219 -8.08 -13.76 -16.30
N LYS A 220 -7.22 -12.74 -16.38
CA LYS A 220 -5.87 -12.76 -15.76
C LYS A 220 -5.96 -12.89 -14.23
N PHE A 221 -6.85 -12.12 -13.61
CA PHE A 221 -7.10 -12.18 -12.17
C PHE A 221 -7.63 -13.55 -11.77
N LEU A 222 -8.62 -14.07 -12.50
CA LEU A 222 -9.26 -15.33 -12.20
C LEU A 222 -8.30 -16.51 -12.34
N SER A 223 -7.51 -16.53 -13.42
CA SER A 223 -6.48 -17.55 -13.61
C SER A 223 -5.45 -17.53 -12.47
N SER A 224 -4.99 -16.34 -12.07
CA SER A 224 -4.03 -16.20 -10.95
C SER A 224 -4.66 -16.54 -9.59
N PHE A 225 -5.96 -16.26 -9.41
CA PHE A 225 -6.70 -16.62 -8.21
C PHE A 225 -6.88 -18.14 -8.13
N ASP A 226 -7.27 -18.78 -9.23
CA ASP A 226 -7.42 -20.23 -9.32
C ASP A 226 -6.08 -20.92 -9.06
N GLU A 227 -4.96 -20.41 -9.59
CA GLU A 227 -3.61 -20.87 -9.21
C GLU A 227 -3.37 -20.72 -7.71
N PHE A 228 -3.66 -19.54 -7.14
CA PHE A 228 -3.47 -19.25 -5.72
C PHE A 228 -4.27 -20.20 -4.80
N VAL A 229 -5.49 -20.59 -5.19
CA VAL A 229 -6.33 -21.54 -4.45
C VAL A 229 -6.22 -22.99 -4.96
N SER A 230 -5.31 -23.27 -5.89
CA SER A 230 -4.97 -24.62 -6.34
C SER A 230 -3.55 -25.04 -5.94
N PHE A 231 -2.72 -24.09 -5.51
CA PHE A 231 -1.32 -24.33 -5.18
C PHE A 231 -1.17 -25.26 -3.98
N GLN A 232 -1.05 -26.55 -4.26
CA GLN A 232 -0.47 -27.53 -3.36
C GLN A 232 1.05 -27.29 -3.37
N ASP A 233 1.68 -27.04 -2.22
CA ASP A 233 3.14 -27.07 -2.16
C ASP A 233 3.63 -28.43 -2.66
N GLU A 234 4.19 -28.46 -3.87
CA GLU A 234 5.19 -29.42 -4.26
C GLU A 234 6.50 -28.97 -3.61
N ARG A 235 6.70 -29.41 -2.36
CA ARG A 235 7.99 -29.78 -1.75
C ARG A 235 7.84 -30.12 -0.28
#